data_AF-A0A449A649-F1
#
_entry.id   AF-A0A449A649-F1
#
_cell.length_a   1.000
_cell.length_b   1.000
_cell.length_c   1.000
_cell.angle_alpha   90.00
_cell.angle_beta   90.00
_cell.angle_gamma   90.00
#
_symmetry.space_group_name_H-M   'P 1'
#
loop_
_entity.id
_entity.type
_entity.pdbx_description
1 polymer ?
#
loop_
_entity_poly.entity_id
_entity_poly.type
_entity_poly.pdbx_seq_one_letter_code
_entity_poly.pdbx_strand_id
1 'polypeptide(L)'
;MINKKNTAFQFSNDDEWYTTKEDVQYFINKAQIPKNKVIWCPFDLKTSNFVTVFKQNGYKVIYSHLNYDKSFYDYIPNKKFDIIISNPPFRNKYKILERLLELDKPWALIFGIQALNSEKFCNKLQEFKRIQYVHLKRRMCFTKDHINYNVKNLQRPSFASMWICNDIFKKDIQVWNGVNYKNDKKEFC
;
A
#
# COMPACT_ATOMS: atom_id res chain seq x y z
N MET A 1 -2.75 5.24 47.11
CA MET A 1 -3.39 4.54 45.96
C MET A 1 -3.19 5.40 44.73
N ILE A 2 -2.24 5.03 43.86
CA ILE A 2 -1.85 5.81 42.68
C ILE A 2 -2.74 5.39 41.51
N ASN A 3 -3.58 6.32 41.03
CA ASN A 3 -4.37 6.17 39.82
C ASN A 3 -3.45 6.00 38.60
N LYS A 4 -3.29 4.75 38.12
CA LYS A 4 -2.66 4.47 36.83
C LYS A 4 -3.60 4.92 35.72
N LYS A 5 -3.15 5.93 34.98
CA LYS A 5 -3.69 6.45 33.73
C LYS A 5 -4.10 5.30 32.80
N ASN A 6 -5.37 5.29 32.40
CA ASN A 6 -5.86 4.56 31.24
C ASN A 6 -5.31 5.23 29.96
N THR A 7 -4.07 4.96 29.62
CA THR A 7 -3.52 5.19 28.28
C THR A 7 -3.53 3.87 27.52
N ALA A 8 -4.74 3.36 27.29
CA ALA A 8 -4.99 2.45 26.18
C ALA A 8 -5.62 3.32 25.09
N PHE A 9 -4.80 3.81 24.16
CA PHE A 9 -5.32 4.19 22.85
C PHE A 9 -5.96 2.93 22.28
N GLN A 10 -7.28 2.82 22.43
CA GLN A 10 -8.10 1.92 21.63
C GLN A 10 -7.93 2.36 20.17
N PHE A 11 -6.91 1.83 19.50
CA PHE A 11 -6.94 1.73 18.05
C PHE A 11 -8.11 0.81 17.74
N SER A 12 -9.25 1.40 17.40
CA SER A 12 -10.39 0.66 16.84
C SER A 12 -9.87 -0.22 15.70
N ASN A 13 -10.20 -1.51 15.73
CA ASN A 13 -9.93 -2.56 14.73
C ASN A 13 -10.49 -2.28 13.29
N ASP A 14 -10.61 -1.01 12.89
CA ASP A 14 -11.34 -0.58 11.69
C ASP A 14 -10.48 0.08 10.61
N ASP A 15 -9.23 0.45 10.91
CA ASP A 15 -8.37 1.14 9.94
C ASP A 15 -7.48 0.19 9.11
N GLU A 16 -7.35 -1.08 9.47
CA GLU A 16 -6.49 -2.04 8.77
C GLU A 16 -7.30 -2.89 7.78
N TRP A 17 -6.98 -2.73 6.50
CA TRP A 17 -7.59 -3.46 5.39
C TRP A 17 -6.48 -3.98 4.48
N TYR A 18 -6.42 -5.30 4.35
CA TYR A 18 -5.37 -5.95 3.58
C TYR A 18 -5.73 -5.95 2.09
N THR A 19 -4.72 -5.67 1.27
CA THR A 19 -4.80 -5.86 -0.19
C THR A 19 -4.74 -7.35 -0.51
N THR A 20 -5.52 -7.79 -1.50
CA THR A 20 -5.56 -9.19 -1.92
C THR A 20 -4.27 -9.61 -2.64
N LYS A 21 -3.93 -10.91 -2.62
CA LYS A 21 -2.80 -11.46 -3.39
C LYS A 21 -2.95 -11.18 -4.88
N GLU A 22 -4.18 -11.26 -5.38
CA GLU A 22 -4.53 -11.03 -6.78
C GLU A 22 -4.14 -9.62 -7.23
N ASP A 23 -4.45 -8.61 -6.42
CA ASP A 23 -4.12 -7.22 -6.73
C ASP A 23 -2.61 -6.95 -6.63
N VAL A 24 -1.92 -7.52 -5.63
CA VAL A 24 -0.47 -7.41 -5.51
C VAL A 24 0.22 -8.06 -6.71
N GLN A 25 -0.21 -9.26 -7.11
CA GLN A 25 0.33 -9.95 -8.28
C GLN A 25 0.03 -9.18 -9.57
N TYR A 26 -1.18 -8.62 -9.70
CA TYR A 26 -1.53 -7.77 -10.83
C TYR A 26 -0.61 -6.54 -10.92
N PHE A 27 -0.36 -5.87 -9.79
CA PHE A 27 0.58 -4.75 -9.71
C PHE A 27 1.98 -5.19 -10.15
N ILE A 28 2.52 -6.30 -9.64
CA ILE A 28 3.85 -6.82 -10.04
C ILE A 28 3.94 -7.00 -11.56
N ASN A 29 2.92 -7.63 -12.15
CA ASN A 29 2.88 -7.92 -13.59
C ASN A 29 2.83 -6.65 -14.45
N LYS A 30 2.18 -5.58 -13.96
CA LYS A 30 2.02 -4.32 -14.70
C LYS A 30 3.16 -3.33 -14.44
N ALA A 31 3.62 -3.23 -13.21
CA ALA A 31 4.62 -2.25 -12.81
C ALA A 31 6.04 -2.63 -13.26
N GLN A 32 6.30 -3.94 -13.43
CA GLN A 32 7.59 -4.46 -13.92
C GLN A 32 8.81 -3.88 -13.18
N ILE A 33 8.71 -3.78 -11.85
CA ILE A 33 9.81 -3.28 -11.01
C ILE A 33 11.06 -4.16 -11.21
N PRO A 34 12.26 -3.59 -11.42
CA PRO A 34 13.48 -4.38 -11.59
C PRO A 34 13.76 -5.27 -10.37
N LYS A 35 14.13 -6.54 -10.61
CA LYS A 35 14.35 -7.55 -9.54
C LYS A 35 15.55 -7.24 -8.63
N ASN A 36 16.47 -6.40 -9.09
CA ASN A 36 17.62 -5.98 -8.29
C ASN A 36 17.26 -4.92 -7.23
N LYS A 37 16.07 -4.32 -7.29
CA LYS A 37 15.58 -3.34 -6.31
C LYS A 37 15.17 -4.02 -5.00
N VAL A 38 15.49 -3.38 -3.88
CA VAL A 38 15.02 -3.73 -2.55
C VAL A 38 13.75 -2.94 -2.24
N ILE A 39 12.62 -3.65 -2.10
CA ILE A 39 11.31 -3.07 -1.81
C ILE A 39 11.11 -2.98 -0.31
N TRP A 40 10.73 -1.80 0.18
CA TRP A 40 10.24 -1.63 1.55
C TRP A 40 8.70 -1.57 1.55
N CYS A 41 8.09 -2.46 2.33
CA CYS A 41 6.67 -2.55 2.61
C CYS A 41 6.40 -2.06 4.05
N PRO A 42 6.21 -0.74 4.27
CA PRO A 42 6.29 -0.14 5.60
C PRO A 42 5.05 -0.31 6.49
N PHE A 43 3.95 -0.79 5.93
CA PHE A 43 2.66 -0.97 6.62
C PHE A 43 2.26 -2.45 6.67
N ASP A 44 3.24 -3.35 6.63
CA ASP A 44 3.00 -4.76 6.38
C ASP A 44 3.65 -5.68 7.42
N LEU A 45 2.84 -6.61 7.92
CA LEU A 45 3.31 -7.76 8.67
C LEU A 45 4.12 -8.70 7.77
N LYS A 46 4.92 -9.58 8.37
CA LYS A 46 5.64 -10.63 7.63
C LYS A 46 4.70 -11.47 6.75
N THR A 47 3.47 -11.65 7.20
CA THR A 47 2.41 -12.44 6.56
C THR A 47 1.57 -11.67 5.54
N SER A 48 1.68 -10.34 5.47
CA SER A 48 0.88 -9.54 4.55
C SER A 48 1.13 -9.94 3.09
N ASN A 49 0.10 -9.81 2.25
CA ASN A 49 0.16 -10.22 0.85
C ASN A 49 1.23 -9.46 0.05
N PHE A 50 1.47 -8.17 0.35
CA PHE A 50 2.61 -7.45 -0.24
C PHE A 50 3.92 -8.18 -0.01
N VAL A 51 4.21 -8.55 1.24
CA VAL A 51 5.48 -9.17 1.62
C VAL A 51 5.61 -10.56 1.04
N THR A 52 4.57 -11.38 1.14
CA THR A 52 4.61 -12.78 0.70
C THR A 52 4.67 -12.88 -0.82
N VAL A 53 3.80 -12.16 -1.55
CA VAL A 53 3.74 -12.22 -3.01
C VAL A 53 4.99 -11.61 -3.65
N PHE A 54 5.51 -10.47 -3.15
CA PHE A 54 6.78 -9.94 -3.67
C PHE A 54 7.94 -10.92 -3.47
N LYS A 55 8.05 -11.57 -2.30
CA LYS A 55 9.10 -12.58 -2.06
C LYS A 55 8.95 -13.80 -2.96
N GLN A 56 7.73 -14.30 -3.16
CA GLN A 56 7.45 -15.41 -4.08
C GLN A 56 7.82 -15.07 -5.53
N ASN A 57 7.69 -13.80 -5.91
CA ASN A 57 8.13 -13.29 -7.21
C ASN A 57 9.64 -12.96 -7.26
N GLY A 58 10.45 -13.36 -6.26
CA GLY A 58 11.91 -13.21 -6.26
C GLY A 58 12.43 -11.81 -5.93
N TYR A 59 11.62 -10.93 -5.35
CA TYR A 59 12.09 -9.62 -4.88
C TYR A 59 12.76 -9.69 -3.51
N LYS A 60 13.72 -8.80 -3.28
CA LYS A 60 14.24 -8.51 -1.93
C LYS A 60 13.24 -7.59 -1.23
N VAL A 61 12.70 -8.03 -0.09
CA VAL A 61 11.65 -7.30 0.64
C VAL A 61 12.06 -7.05 2.07
N ILE A 62 11.97 -5.79 2.49
CA ILE A 62 11.99 -5.34 3.88
C ILE A 62 10.54 -5.03 4.25
N TYR A 63 10.12 -5.44 5.46
CA TYR A 63 8.79 -5.15 5.98
C TYR A 63 8.89 -4.52 7.36
N SER A 64 7.94 -3.66 7.68
CA SER A 64 7.75 -3.09 9.02
C SER A 64 6.27 -2.89 9.27
N HIS A 65 5.91 -2.88 10.55
CA HIS A 65 4.53 -2.67 10.97
C HIS A 65 4.53 -2.05 12.36
N LEU A 66 3.43 -1.37 12.72
CA LEU A 66 3.25 -0.82 14.06
C LEU A 66 3.33 -1.91 15.15
N ASN A 67 2.83 -3.12 14.86
CA ASN A 67 2.91 -4.28 15.77
C ASN A 67 4.35 -4.76 16.07
N TYR A 68 5.34 -4.25 15.33
CA TYR A 68 6.76 -4.52 15.58
C TYR A 68 7.47 -3.31 16.19
N ASP A 69 6.74 -2.31 16.67
CA ASP A 69 7.25 -1.00 17.11
C ASP A 69 8.07 -0.29 16.02
N LYS A 70 7.68 -0.51 14.75
CA LYS A 70 8.34 0.03 13.56
C LYS A 70 7.35 0.84 12.74
N SER A 71 6.85 1.92 13.35
CA SER A 71 5.94 2.85 12.72
C SER A 71 6.62 3.56 11.55
N PHE A 72 5.93 3.68 10.40
CA PHE A 72 6.45 4.34 9.21
C PHE A 72 6.89 5.79 9.44
N TYR A 73 6.26 6.47 10.41
CA TYR A 73 6.50 7.89 10.68
C TYR A 73 7.89 8.18 11.26
N ASP A 74 8.53 7.18 11.86
CA ASP A 74 9.71 7.35 12.71
C ASP A 74 10.76 6.25 12.50
N TYR A 75 10.37 5.06 12.07
CA TYR A 75 11.28 3.96 11.77
C TYR A 75 11.97 4.12 10.41
N ILE A 76 13.26 3.75 10.36
CA ILE A 76 14.04 3.59 9.14
C ILE A 76 14.66 2.18 9.18
N PRO A 77 14.54 1.37 8.12
CA PRO A 77 15.23 0.10 8.06
C PRO A 77 16.75 0.22 8.15
N ASN A 78 17.38 -0.62 8.96
CA ASN A 78 18.85 -0.72 9.04
C ASN A 78 19.50 -1.15 7.70
N LYS A 79 18.72 -1.80 6.82
CA LYS A 79 19.16 -2.20 5.48
C LYS A 79 18.74 -1.15 4.46
N LYS A 80 19.62 -0.83 3.52
CA LYS A 80 19.28 0.05 2.38
C LYS A 80 18.11 -0.53 1.58
N PHE A 81 17.20 0.35 1.19
CA PHE A 81 16.07 0.06 0.31
C PHE A 81 16.04 1.07 -0.85
N ASP A 82 15.45 0.66 -1.97
CA ASP A 82 15.44 1.44 -3.20
C ASP A 82 14.08 2.05 -3.52
N ILE A 83 13.00 1.42 -3.07
CA ILE A 83 11.62 1.78 -3.43
C ILE A 83 10.65 1.39 -2.30
N ILE A 84 9.59 2.18 -2.13
CA ILE A 84 8.54 1.93 -1.14
C ILE A 84 7.26 1.49 -1.85
N ILE A 85 6.70 0.34 -1.50
CA ILE A 85 5.46 -0.16 -2.12
C ILE A 85 4.60 -0.86 -1.07
N SER A 86 3.39 -0.35 -0.84
CA SER A 86 2.46 -0.89 0.19
C SER A 86 1.05 -0.27 0.09
N ASN A 87 0.12 -0.74 0.94
CA ASN A 87 -1.18 -0.13 1.20
C ASN A 87 -1.15 0.63 2.53
N PRO A 88 -1.08 1.97 2.53
CA PRO A 88 -1.08 2.75 3.76
C PRO A 88 -2.40 2.64 4.54
N PRO A 89 -2.39 2.92 5.85
CA PRO A 89 -3.62 3.06 6.63
C PRO A 89 -4.47 4.21 6.09
N PHE A 90 -5.79 4.14 6.32
CA PHE A 90 -6.71 5.16 5.78
C PHE A 90 -6.56 6.54 6.41
N ARG A 91 -5.99 6.67 7.59
CA ARG A 91 -5.85 7.97 8.28
C ARG A 91 -4.49 8.60 7.99
N ASN A 92 -4.35 9.89 8.30
CA ASN A 92 -3.06 10.59 8.29
C ASN A 92 -2.28 10.54 6.95
N LYS A 93 -2.99 10.48 5.82
CA LYS A 93 -2.40 10.46 4.47
C LYS A 93 -1.40 11.59 4.22
N TYR A 94 -1.68 12.78 4.74
CA TYR A 94 -0.79 13.92 4.65
C TYR A 94 0.58 13.68 5.33
N LYS A 95 0.59 13.13 6.56
CA LYS A 95 1.84 12.79 7.27
C LYS A 95 2.64 11.71 6.55
N ILE A 96 1.95 10.79 5.87
CA ILE A 96 2.60 9.79 5.02
C ILE A 96 3.34 10.48 3.87
N LEU A 97 2.73 11.47 3.22
CA LEU A 97 3.39 12.23 2.16
C LEU A 97 4.58 13.06 2.68
N GLU A 98 4.47 13.72 3.84
CA GLU A 98 5.60 14.42 4.46
C GLU A 98 6.79 13.47 4.67
N ARG A 99 6.51 12.29 5.23
CA ARG A 99 7.53 11.28 5.46
C ARG A 99 8.15 10.76 4.17
N LEU A 100 7.36 10.61 3.11
CA LEU A 100 7.88 10.19 1.80
C LEU A 100 8.80 11.24 1.17
N LEU A 101 8.55 12.54 1.39
CA LEU A 101 9.46 13.61 0.96
C LEU A 101 10.79 13.54 1.71
N GLU A 102 10.76 13.35 3.03
CA GLU A 102 11.98 13.21 3.84
C GLU A 102 12.85 12.00 3.42
N LEU A 103 12.21 10.89 3.05
CA LEU A 103 12.91 9.68 2.63
C LEU A 103 13.53 9.80 1.23
N ASP A 104 13.00 10.68 0.39
CA ASP A 104 13.44 10.93 -0.99
C ASP A 104 13.72 9.63 -1.79
N LYS A 105 12.72 8.75 -1.83
CA LYS A 105 12.74 7.51 -2.62
C LYS A 105 11.56 7.43 -3.57
N PRO A 106 11.69 6.70 -4.71
CA PRO A 106 10.54 6.28 -5.48
C PRO A 106 9.54 5.50 -4.61
N TRP A 107 8.25 5.70 -4.86
CA TRP A 107 7.21 5.02 -4.09
C TRP A 107 5.94 4.78 -4.91
N ALA A 108 5.20 3.73 -4.59
CA ALA A 108 3.87 3.41 -5.12
C ALA A 108 2.96 3.00 -3.97
N LEU A 109 1.94 3.80 -3.67
CA LEU A 109 1.00 3.56 -2.57
C LEU A 109 -0.45 3.57 -3.07
N ILE A 110 -1.28 2.74 -2.44
CA ILE A 110 -2.71 2.70 -2.71
C ILE A 110 -3.42 3.82 -1.93
N PHE A 111 -4.27 4.58 -2.61
CA PHE A 111 -5.16 5.53 -1.98
C PHE A 111 -6.57 5.38 -2.53
N GLY A 112 -7.57 5.69 -1.70
CA GLY A 112 -8.94 5.88 -2.18
C GLY A 112 -9.03 7.16 -3.02
N ILE A 113 -9.86 7.14 -4.07
CA ILE A 113 -10.00 8.28 -5.01
C ILE A 113 -10.43 9.58 -4.31
N GLN A 114 -11.20 9.47 -3.23
CA GLN A 114 -11.61 10.58 -2.38
C GLN A 114 -10.44 11.34 -1.73
N ALA A 115 -9.22 10.77 -1.70
CA ALA A 115 -8.04 11.50 -1.24
C ALA A 115 -7.77 12.75 -2.09
N LEU A 116 -8.14 12.74 -3.37
CA LEU A 116 -7.99 13.87 -4.30
C LEU A 116 -8.98 15.01 -4.03
N ASN A 117 -10.01 14.79 -3.20
CA ASN A 117 -10.91 15.86 -2.77
C ASN A 117 -10.29 16.72 -1.65
N SER A 118 -9.14 16.32 -1.10
CA SER A 118 -8.45 17.07 -0.05
C SER A 118 -7.41 18.00 -0.65
N GLU A 119 -7.63 19.31 -0.52
CA GLU A 119 -6.67 20.34 -0.94
C GLU A 119 -5.28 20.09 -0.33
N LYS A 120 -5.22 19.82 0.98
CA LYS A 120 -3.97 19.56 1.70
C LYS A 120 -3.19 18.37 1.12
N PHE A 121 -3.90 17.30 0.73
CA PHE A 121 -3.27 16.14 0.10
C PHE A 121 -2.75 16.48 -1.30
N CYS A 122 -3.57 17.16 -2.10
CA CYS A 122 -3.22 17.56 -3.46
C CYS A 122 -2.06 18.55 -3.52
N ASN A 123 -2.02 19.56 -2.64
CA ASN A 123 -0.91 20.51 -2.55
C ASN A 123 0.40 19.79 -2.20
N LYS A 124 0.36 18.86 -1.23
CA LYS A 124 1.54 18.10 -0.83
C LYS A 124 2.06 17.19 -1.94
N LEU A 125 1.18 16.64 -2.79
CA LEU A 125 1.60 15.89 -3.97
C LEU A 125 2.44 16.73 -4.95
N GLN A 126 2.20 18.05 -5.05
CA GLN A 126 2.97 18.91 -5.96
C GLN A 126 4.43 19.11 -5.54
N GLU A 127 4.80 18.74 -4.32
CA GLU A 127 6.17 18.87 -3.81
C GLU A 127 7.08 17.72 -4.27
N PHE A 128 6.52 16.63 -4.81
CA PHE A 128 7.30 15.51 -5.31
C PHE A 128 7.80 15.75 -6.73
N LYS A 129 8.99 15.22 -7.04
CA LYS A 129 9.64 15.31 -8.35
C LYS A 129 8.72 14.95 -9.51
N ARG A 130 7.98 13.84 -9.41
CA ARG A 130 7.13 13.36 -10.51
C ARG A 130 6.02 12.44 -10.02
N ILE A 131 4.87 13.03 -9.68
CA ILE A 131 3.67 12.29 -9.31
C ILE A 131 3.05 11.58 -10.50
N GLN A 132 2.60 10.35 -10.26
CA GLN A 132 1.99 9.50 -11.25
C GLN A 132 0.75 8.84 -10.67
N TYR A 133 -0.24 8.67 -11.52
CA TYR A 133 -1.57 8.20 -11.19
C TYR A 133 -1.92 7.00 -12.05
N VAL A 134 -2.36 5.92 -11.40
CA VAL A 134 -2.85 4.73 -12.07
C VAL A 134 -4.29 4.47 -11.66
N HIS A 135 -5.20 4.73 -12.59
CA HIS A 135 -6.59 4.35 -12.46
C HIS A 135 -6.77 2.85 -12.69
N LEU A 136 -7.68 2.22 -11.92
CA LEU A 136 -8.09 0.84 -12.15
C LEU A 136 -9.55 0.82 -12.60
N LYS A 137 -9.80 0.34 -13.83
CA LYS A 137 -11.18 0.22 -14.38
C LYS A 137 -12.05 -0.67 -13.50
N ARG A 138 -11.46 -1.73 -12.93
CA ARG A 138 -12.08 -2.58 -11.91
C ARG A 138 -11.54 -2.19 -10.54
N ARG A 139 -12.45 -1.89 -9.62
CA ARG A 139 -12.11 -1.54 -8.24
C ARG A 139 -11.41 -2.68 -7.53
N MET A 140 -10.35 -2.34 -6.80
CA MET A 140 -9.73 -3.25 -5.83
C MET A 140 -10.74 -3.61 -4.76
N CYS A 141 -10.63 -4.84 -4.26
CA CYS A 141 -11.30 -5.29 -3.06
C CYS A 141 -10.28 -5.45 -1.94
N PHE A 142 -10.76 -5.38 -0.70
CA PHE A 142 -9.91 -5.51 0.49
C PHE A 142 -10.54 -6.50 1.46
N THR A 143 -9.73 -7.05 2.35
CA THR A 143 -10.15 -8.03 3.35
C THR A 143 -9.64 -7.67 4.74
N LYS A 144 -10.37 -8.05 5.78
CA LYS A 144 -9.89 -8.02 7.17
C LYS A 144 -9.12 -9.29 7.57
N ASP A 145 -9.22 -10.36 6.78
CA ASP A 145 -8.44 -11.60 6.93
C ASP A 145 -7.66 -11.85 5.64
N HIS A 146 -6.36 -11.57 5.61
CA HIS A 146 -5.52 -11.82 4.43
C HIS A 146 -5.07 -13.27 4.29
N ILE A 147 -5.35 -14.13 5.28
CA ILE A 147 -4.93 -15.53 5.29
C ILE A 147 -6.03 -16.41 4.67
N ASN A 148 -7.30 -16.23 5.08
CA ASN A 148 -8.39 -17.15 4.72
C ASN A 148 -9.56 -16.53 3.93
N TYR A 149 -9.38 -15.34 3.33
CA TYR A 149 -10.48 -14.68 2.60
C TYR A 149 -10.97 -15.48 1.38
N ASN A 150 -12.28 -15.42 1.15
CA ASN A 150 -12.89 -15.95 -0.07
C ASN A 150 -12.96 -14.86 -1.15
N VAL A 151 -12.11 -15.01 -2.17
CA VAL A 151 -11.99 -14.10 -3.33
C VAL A 151 -13.34 -13.83 -4.02
N LYS A 152 -14.23 -14.83 -4.10
CA LYS A 152 -15.53 -14.70 -4.77
C LYS A 152 -16.54 -13.87 -3.97
N ASN A 153 -16.33 -13.76 -2.66
CA ASN A 153 -17.23 -13.10 -1.71
C ASN A 153 -16.61 -11.86 -1.05
N LEU A 154 -15.61 -11.26 -1.69
CA LEU A 154 -15.00 -10.02 -1.21
C LEU A 154 -15.99 -8.86 -1.24
N GLN A 155 -16.02 -8.08 -0.14
CA GLN A 155 -16.77 -6.84 -0.10
C GLN A 155 -16.10 -5.79 -0.97
N ARG A 156 -16.90 -5.12 -1.79
CA ARG A 156 -16.43 -4.02 -2.64
C ARG A 156 -16.51 -2.72 -1.86
N PRO A 157 -15.41 -1.95 -1.75
CA PRO A 157 -15.46 -0.64 -1.13
C PRO A 157 -16.38 0.29 -1.92
N SER A 158 -17.10 1.20 -1.24
CA SER A 158 -18.03 2.13 -1.89
C SER A 158 -17.35 3.03 -2.93
N PHE A 159 -16.10 3.41 -2.69
CA PHE A 159 -15.29 4.22 -3.58
C PHE A 159 -14.17 3.41 -4.24
N ALA A 160 -13.72 3.86 -5.42
CA ALA A 160 -12.59 3.26 -6.09
C ALA A 160 -11.27 3.58 -5.38
N SER A 161 -10.28 2.70 -5.56
CA SER A 161 -8.89 2.92 -5.19
C SER A 161 -8.04 3.12 -6.43
N MET A 162 -6.91 3.80 -6.26
CA MET A 162 -5.90 4.02 -7.28
C MET A 162 -4.50 3.80 -6.70
N TRP A 163 -3.52 3.64 -7.57
CA TRP A 163 -2.13 3.84 -7.18
C TRP A 163 -1.75 5.28 -7.43
N ILE A 164 -1.15 5.91 -6.43
CA ILE A 164 -0.34 7.11 -6.61
C ILE A 164 1.11 6.70 -6.47
N CYS A 165 1.97 7.21 -7.35
CA CYS A 165 3.37 6.87 -7.39
C CYS A 165 4.22 8.14 -7.55
N ASN A 166 5.51 8.02 -7.22
CA ASN A 166 6.52 9.03 -7.51
C ASN A 166 7.72 8.39 -8.22
N ASP A 167 7.99 8.84 -9.44
CA ASP A 167 9.15 8.48 -10.26
C ASP A 167 9.35 6.96 -10.49
N ILE A 168 8.28 6.24 -10.87
CA ILE A 168 8.33 4.79 -11.15
C ILE A 168 8.07 4.47 -12.63
N PHE A 169 7.12 5.16 -13.25
CA PHE A 169 6.61 4.83 -14.57
C PHE A 169 7.08 5.81 -15.65
N LYS A 170 6.93 5.42 -16.92
CA LYS A 170 7.20 6.33 -18.05
C LYS A 170 6.09 7.35 -18.27
N LYS A 171 4.83 7.02 -17.93
CA LYS A 171 3.65 7.89 -18.10
C LYS A 171 3.12 8.33 -16.74
N ASP A 172 2.67 9.57 -16.67
CA ASP A 172 2.15 10.15 -15.43
C ASP A 172 0.71 9.74 -15.16
N ILE A 173 -0.10 9.54 -16.20
CA ILE A 173 -1.48 9.05 -16.06
C ILE A 173 -1.64 7.76 -16.83
N GLN A 174 -2.15 6.73 -16.16
CA GLN A 174 -2.37 5.41 -16.74
C GLN A 174 -3.73 4.86 -16.32
N VAL A 175 -4.32 4.04 -17.20
CA VAL A 175 -5.55 3.31 -16.92
C VAL A 175 -5.29 1.83 -17.11
N TRP A 176 -5.38 1.07 -16.04
CA TRP A 176 -5.21 -0.38 -16.03
C TRP A 176 -6.56 -1.08 -15.85
N ASN A 177 -6.70 -2.31 -16.35
CA ASN A 177 -7.97 -3.03 -16.27
C ASN A 177 -8.35 -3.40 -14.82
N GLY A 178 -7.38 -3.72 -13.96
CA GLY A 178 -7.62 -4.27 -12.62
C GLY A 178 -8.04 -5.75 -12.65
N VAL A 179 -8.10 -6.37 -11.47
CA VAL A 179 -8.39 -7.81 -11.32
C VAL A 179 -9.86 -8.12 -11.64
N ASN A 180 -10.12 -9.21 -12.37
CA ASN A 180 -11.46 -9.81 -12.48
C ASN A 180 -11.62 -10.99 -11.50
N TYR A 181 -12.02 -10.72 -10.27
CA TYR A 181 -12.18 -11.78 -9.27
C TYR A 181 -13.16 -12.90 -9.66
N LYS A 182 -14.08 -12.68 -10.62
CA LYS A 182 -15.05 -13.68 -11.09
C LYS A 182 -14.58 -14.49 -12.30
N ASN A 183 -14.00 -13.83 -13.31
CA ASN A 183 -13.67 -14.49 -14.58
C ASN A 183 -12.19 -14.81 -14.75
N ASP A 184 -11.29 -14.25 -13.93
CA ASP A 184 -9.87 -14.46 -14.19
C ASP A 184 -9.44 -15.91 -13.97
N LYS A 185 -10.27 -16.78 -13.36
CA LYS A 185 -9.98 -18.22 -13.08
C LYS A 185 -8.60 -18.48 -12.46
N LYS A 186 -7.90 -17.42 -12.04
CA LYS A 186 -6.60 -17.44 -11.40
C LYS A 186 -6.87 -17.65 -9.93
N GLU A 187 -7.02 -18.92 -9.55
CA GLU A 187 -6.42 -19.35 -8.30
C GLU A 187 -4.93 -19.02 -8.44
N PHE A 188 -4.45 -17.98 -7.76
CA PHE A 188 -3.01 -17.88 -7.53
C PHE A 188 -2.66 -18.89 -6.45
N CYS A 189 -2.51 -20.14 -6.89
CA CYS A 189 -1.63 -21.17 -6.35
C CYS A 189 -0.90 -21.79 -7.54
#